data_AF-A0ABD3NFX7-F1
#
_entry.id   AF-A0ABD3NFX7-F1
#
_cell.length_a   1.000
_cell.length_b   1.000
_cell.length_c   1.000
_cell.angle_alpha   90.00
_cell.angle_beta   90.00
_cell.angle_gamma   90.00
#
_symmetry.space_group_name_H-M   'P 1'
#
loop_
_entity.id
_entity.type
_entity.pdbx_description
1 polymer ?
#
loop_
_entity_poly.entity_id
_entity_poly.type
_entity_poly.pdbx_seq_one_letter_code
_entity_poly.pdbx_strand_id
1 'polypeptide(L)'
;MTELHASKQWLSQTGASRSSSRYNTFFNFYIGTMKLVSSAILAATAAILTPPTLAFAPHPSIQLPHLTNRQSTTRHHMSLESLSDFSTTIPTTLSALSTLSTTTSTEIPPALSSTLLSFSDQGQNLAGTFFQLSLLPYLIFLYFLGFRGNRTPDLGKFGFAYLLLFVLGTIPSGIVTKSVYGETLANVDWLHGGAEMLLTVTNVLIVLGFREAMSNPSYQSSGSKFGPTPKFVAIALAASFAAACAFGTKLGLEVHTPFLGGVGNLGDEMVLDLPFVMHTEPINALSIPTWAIHFSSVFEFLFAMDLIWKFAETTSNPKWKGLTWGMLPLHASGIAACTYHFFYNPSSLQFLVELQAFFTLLGNITCAIAAYRIAISNGWTLRELNPFPKSEVSPEGIAIDEAAVLPYTVVATKETEVELAVKLVALTLVASYALKYVELALDLPLSQNGIAAGAMVFSIPAITGFLYYNRGKEEGGEGFSLPSFGGKDGESVLSMADVKKFGVAGTVAYVLTELAFWAIAFPVASTALYQTTGHWPDVINDNADRTAVVGFIFAGANIARLLVPLRLGAALALAPWVDANIINREGAADKQT
;
A
#
# COMPACT_ATOMS: atom_id res chain seq x y z
N MET A 1 -58.37 -10.58 18.47
CA MET A 1 -57.41 -11.68 18.30
C MET A 1 -57.56 -12.45 16.98
N THR A 2 -58.58 -12.16 16.17
CA THR A 2 -58.83 -12.86 14.89
C THR A 2 -58.18 -12.19 13.67
N GLU A 3 -57.78 -10.92 13.73
CA GLU A 3 -57.03 -10.25 12.64
C GLU A 3 -55.50 -10.44 12.71
N LEU A 4 -54.97 -10.85 13.87
CA LEU A 4 -53.53 -11.12 14.04
C LEU A 4 -53.11 -12.52 13.52
N HIS A 5 -54.06 -13.37 13.17
CA HIS A 5 -53.81 -14.69 12.59
C HIS A 5 -53.81 -14.69 11.06
N ALA A 6 -54.58 -13.81 10.41
CA ALA A 6 -54.60 -13.70 8.95
C ALA A 6 -53.29 -13.11 8.38
N SER A 7 -52.63 -12.19 9.11
CA SER A 7 -51.36 -11.58 8.67
C SER A 7 -50.15 -12.53 8.77
N LYS A 8 -50.18 -13.50 9.69
CA LYS A 8 -49.11 -14.51 9.82
C LYS A 8 -49.18 -15.61 8.77
N GLN A 9 -50.38 -15.90 8.26
CA GLN A 9 -50.57 -16.94 7.24
C GLN A 9 -50.25 -16.44 5.82
N TRP A 10 -50.35 -15.13 5.57
CA TRP A 10 -49.95 -14.53 4.29
C TRP A 10 -48.41 -14.43 4.16
N LEU A 11 -47.71 -14.13 5.26
CA LEU A 11 -46.24 -14.02 5.29
C LEU A 11 -45.49 -15.35 5.17
N SER A 12 -46.16 -16.50 5.32
CA SER A 12 -45.54 -17.82 5.11
C SER A 12 -45.65 -18.35 3.69
N GLN A 13 -46.40 -17.68 2.80
CA GLN A 13 -46.62 -18.14 1.42
C GLN A 13 -45.87 -17.31 0.36
N THR A 14 -45.32 -16.16 0.72
CA THR A 14 -44.42 -15.40 -0.15
C THR A 14 -43.00 -15.49 0.41
N GLY A 15 -42.09 -16.18 -0.28
CA GLY A 15 -40.68 -16.39 0.10
C GLY A 15 -39.82 -15.12 0.11
N ALA A 16 -40.24 -14.07 0.82
CA ALA A 16 -39.68 -12.73 0.79
C ALA A 16 -39.05 -12.26 2.12
N SER A 17 -38.89 -13.14 3.14
CA SER A 17 -38.30 -12.74 4.43
C SER A 17 -36.86 -13.19 4.68
N ARG A 18 -36.20 -13.86 3.72
CA ARG A 18 -34.79 -14.31 3.85
C ARG A 18 -33.75 -13.40 3.18
N SER A 19 -34.13 -12.23 2.66
CA SER A 19 -33.18 -11.28 2.02
C SER A 19 -32.96 -9.96 2.78
N SER A 20 -33.75 -9.64 3.81
CA SER A 20 -33.70 -8.33 4.48
C SER A 20 -32.61 -8.18 5.56
N SER A 21 -31.96 -9.27 5.99
CA SER A 21 -30.90 -9.26 7.01
C SER A 21 -29.47 -9.25 6.45
N ARG A 22 -29.27 -9.33 5.13
CA ARG A 22 -27.97 -9.60 4.51
C ARG A 22 -27.22 -8.40 3.92
N TYR A 23 -27.75 -7.18 4.04
CA TYR A 23 -27.22 -6.02 3.30
C TYR A 23 -27.12 -4.75 4.15
N ASN A 24 -26.36 -4.86 5.25
CA ASN A 24 -25.72 -3.76 5.98
C ASN A 24 -24.20 -4.03 6.10
N THR A 25 -23.65 -4.77 5.12
CA THR A 25 -22.36 -5.47 5.24
C THR A 25 -21.19 -4.52 5.33
N PHE A 26 -21.16 -3.41 4.57
CA PHE A 26 -20.02 -2.48 4.62
C PHE A 26 -19.94 -1.74 5.97
N PHE A 27 -21.02 -1.08 6.41
CA PHE A 27 -21.02 -0.35 7.69
C PHE A 27 -20.88 -1.28 8.90
N ASN A 28 -21.47 -2.49 8.88
CA ASN A 28 -21.30 -3.47 9.96
C ASN A 28 -19.94 -4.18 9.94
N PHE A 29 -19.38 -4.47 8.76
CA PHE A 29 -18.00 -4.95 8.60
C PHE A 29 -17.04 -3.89 9.14
N TYR A 30 -17.28 -2.63 8.78
CA TYR A 30 -16.44 -1.50 9.11
C TYR A 30 -16.52 -1.09 10.60
N ILE A 31 -17.72 -0.97 11.17
CA ILE A 31 -17.92 -0.79 12.62
C ILE A 31 -17.39 -2.03 13.38
N GLY A 32 -17.51 -3.22 12.77
CA GLY A 32 -16.93 -4.46 13.28
C GLY A 32 -15.40 -4.39 13.36
N THR A 33 -14.72 -4.03 12.26
CA THR A 33 -13.27 -3.83 12.24
C THR A 33 -12.84 -2.71 13.18
N MET A 34 -13.55 -1.59 13.27
CA MET A 34 -13.21 -0.54 14.24
C MET A 34 -13.37 -0.98 15.69
N LYS A 35 -14.47 -1.67 16.05
CA LYS A 35 -14.63 -2.25 17.39
C LYS A 35 -13.52 -3.25 17.72
N LEU A 36 -13.08 -4.03 16.72
CA LEU A 36 -12.00 -5.01 16.84
C LEU A 36 -10.62 -4.34 16.90
N VAL A 37 -10.36 -3.27 16.15
CA VAL A 37 -9.13 -2.47 16.22
C VAL A 37 -9.01 -1.80 17.59
N SER A 38 -10.09 -1.17 18.08
CA SER A 38 -10.15 -0.66 19.45
C SER A 38 -9.94 -1.78 20.47
N SER A 39 -10.47 -2.98 20.23
CA SER A 39 -10.26 -4.15 21.10
C SER A 39 -8.84 -4.72 21.01
N ALA A 40 -8.18 -4.65 19.84
CA ALA A 40 -6.81 -5.11 19.63
C ALA A 40 -5.80 -4.14 20.26
N ILE A 41 -6.05 -2.83 20.16
CA ILE A 41 -5.34 -1.79 20.90
C ILE A 41 -5.51 -2.04 22.40
N LEU A 42 -6.73 -2.25 22.87
CA LEU A 42 -7.02 -2.55 24.29
C LEU A 42 -6.39 -3.89 24.76
N ALA A 43 -6.35 -4.90 23.90
CA ALA A 43 -5.72 -6.20 24.18
C ALA A 43 -4.19 -6.12 24.20
N ALA A 44 -3.59 -5.30 23.34
CA ALA A 44 -2.16 -4.99 23.38
C ALA A 44 -1.82 -4.24 24.68
N THR A 45 -2.67 -3.30 25.11
CA THR A 45 -2.56 -2.63 26.42
C THR A 45 -2.71 -3.62 27.59
N ALA A 46 -3.63 -4.60 27.48
CA ALA A 46 -3.82 -5.62 28.51
C ALA A 46 -2.66 -6.64 28.58
N ALA A 47 -2.03 -6.97 27.45
CA ALA A 47 -0.85 -7.84 27.39
C ALA A 47 0.41 -7.19 27.99
N ILE A 48 0.44 -5.86 28.13
CA ILE A 48 1.51 -5.10 28.78
C ILE A 48 1.35 -5.09 30.31
N LEU A 49 0.12 -5.26 30.82
CA LEU A 49 -0.16 -5.34 32.26
C LEU A 49 0.16 -6.71 32.88
N THR A 50 0.52 -7.70 32.08
CA THR A 50 1.10 -8.96 32.57
C THR A 50 2.62 -8.84 32.65
N PRO A 51 3.24 -8.94 33.84
CA PRO A 51 4.68 -8.80 33.97
C PRO A 51 5.41 -9.92 33.19
N PRO A 52 6.45 -9.61 32.40
CA PRO A 52 7.26 -10.63 31.77
C PRO A 52 8.04 -11.39 32.85
N THR A 53 7.77 -12.69 32.98
CA THR A 53 8.67 -13.59 33.68
C THR A 53 9.99 -13.66 32.91
N LEU A 54 11.00 -12.97 33.46
CA LEU A 54 12.44 -13.24 33.38
C LEU A 54 13.00 -13.74 32.03
N ALA A 55 13.45 -12.80 31.20
CA ALA A 55 14.67 -12.96 30.40
C ALA A 55 15.23 -11.56 30.06
N PHE A 56 16.53 -11.39 30.27
CA PHE A 56 17.33 -10.16 30.13
C PHE A 56 17.33 -9.20 31.34
N ALA A 57 18.19 -9.54 32.31
CA ALA A 57 18.73 -8.57 33.25
C ALA A 57 19.80 -7.70 32.55
N PRO A 58 19.86 -6.38 32.80
CA PRO A 58 20.92 -5.52 32.29
C PRO A 58 22.22 -5.70 33.10
N HIS A 59 23.36 -5.74 32.40
CA HIS A 59 24.70 -5.69 33.01
C HIS A 59 25.02 -4.29 33.58
N PRO A 60 25.86 -4.19 34.62
CA PRO A 60 26.06 -2.97 35.40
C PRO A 60 26.97 -1.94 34.71
N SER A 61 26.64 -0.67 34.95
CA SER A 61 27.28 0.55 34.47
C SER A 61 28.71 0.71 35.02
N ILE A 62 29.68 0.97 34.15
CA ILE A 62 31.02 1.44 34.53
C ILE A 62 30.98 2.98 34.63
N GLN A 63 31.17 3.50 35.84
CA GLN A 63 31.42 4.92 36.11
C GLN A 63 32.88 5.27 35.77
N LEU A 64 33.10 6.40 35.10
CA LEU A 64 34.38 7.12 35.07
C LEU A 64 34.14 8.62 35.28
N PRO A 65 35.07 9.37 35.89
CA PRO A 65 34.77 10.55 36.69
C PRO A 65 34.93 11.89 35.96
N HIS A 66 34.25 12.89 36.51
CA HIS A 66 34.34 14.32 36.23
C HIS A 66 35.77 14.86 36.12
N LEU A 67 36.04 15.64 35.08
CA LEU A 67 37.09 16.67 35.07
C LEU A 67 36.55 17.97 34.48
N THR A 68 36.73 19.04 35.27
CA THR A 68 36.28 20.41 35.04
C THR A 68 37.26 21.23 34.17
N ASN A 69 36.66 22.01 33.26
CA ASN A 69 36.97 23.40 32.86
C ASN A 69 38.39 23.78 32.35
N ARG A 70 38.46 24.24 31.09
CA ARG A 70 39.33 25.38 30.72
C ARG A 70 38.91 26.03 29.39
N GLN A 71 38.68 27.35 29.45
CA GLN A 71 38.57 28.26 28.32
C GLN A 71 39.87 28.32 27.50
N SER A 72 39.76 28.46 26.18
CA SER A 72 40.74 29.18 25.36
C SER A 72 40.08 29.74 24.10
N THR A 73 40.13 31.06 24.02
CA THR A 73 39.86 31.93 22.88
C THR A 73 40.82 31.71 21.72
N THR A 74 40.33 31.81 20.48
CA THR A 74 41.14 32.27 19.34
C THR A 74 40.26 33.00 18.33
N ARG A 75 40.58 34.29 18.13
CA ARG A 75 40.06 35.19 17.09
C ARG A 75 40.57 34.76 15.72
N HIS A 76 39.73 34.89 14.69
CA HIS A 76 40.17 35.39 13.37
C HIS A 76 39.12 36.35 12.80
N HIS A 77 39.64 37.31 12.04
CA HIS A 77 39.09 38.63 11.72
C HIS A 77 39.04 38.76 10.18
N MET A 78 38.01 39.44 9.64
CA MET A 78 37.81 40.02 8.27
C MET A 78 36.52 39.50 7.61
N SER A 79 35.73 40.28 6.86
CA SER A 79 35.48 41.72 6.69
C SER A 79 34.27 41.80 5.73
N LEU A 80 33.42 42.81 5.90
CA LEU A 80 32.26 43.12 5.04
C LEU A 80 32.69 43.85 3.76
N GLU A 81 32.06 43.51 2.64
CA GLU A 81 31.75 44.30 1.42
C GLU A 81 31.18 43.30 0.39
N SER A 82 30.23 43.57 -0.51
CA SER A 82 29.47 44.75 -0.90
C SER A 82 28.28 44.29 -1.78
N LEU A 83 27.35 45.22 -2.01
CA LEU A 83 26.06 45.09 -2.70
C LEU A 83 26.17 45.08 -4.25
N SER A 84 25.01 44.82 -4.86
CA SER A 84 24.46 45.33 -6.15
C SER A 84 24.85 44.66 -7.47
N ASP A 85 23.88 44.02 -8.15
CA ASP A 85 23.27 44.49 -9.44
C ASP A 85 22.37 43.39 -10.06
N PHE A 86 21.06 43.66 -10.24
CA PHE A 86 20.36 44.05 -11.50
C PHE A 86 19.98 42.85 -12.40
N SER A 87 18.74 42.35 -12.32
CA SER A 87 17.57 42.66 -13.18
C SER A 87 17.41 41.80 -14.46
N THR A 88 16.20 41.23 -14.59
CA THR A 88 15.43 40.87 -15.82
C THR A 88 15.99 39.83 -16.80
N THR A 89 15.23 38.75 -17.05
CA THR A 89 14.49 38.45 -18.32
C THR A 89 13.92 37.01 -18.31
N ILE A 90 12.64 36.84 -18.66
CA ILE A 90 11.95 35.55 -18.99
C ILE A 90 12.16 35.27 -20.49
N PRO A 91 12.49 34.03 -20.93
CA PRO A 91 11.51 33.25 -21.71
C PRO A 91 11.59 31.70 -21.62
N THR A 92 10.39 31.11 -21.69
CA THR A 92 9.97 29.81 -22.29
C THR A 92 11.02 28.88 -22.91
N THR A 93 10.99 27.59 -22.52
CA THR A 93 11.70 26.50 -23.22
C THR A 93 10.82 25.25 -23.40
N LEU A 94 10.10 25.21 -24.53
CA LEU A 94 9.51 23.99 -25.11
C LEU A 94 10.23 23.70 -26.45
N SER A 95 11.53 23.41 -26.39
CA SER A 95 12.33 23.03 -27.58
C SER A 95 13.77 22.69 -27.19
N ALA A 96 14.03 21.51 -26.64
CA ALA A 96 15.39 20.99 -26.47
C ALA A 96 15.47 19.46 -26.46
N LEU A 97 14.59 18.79 -27.21
CA LEU A 97 14.60 17.33 -27.37
C LEU A 97 14.95 16.95 -28.82
N SER A 98 16.07 17.42 -29.34
CA SER A 98 16.50 17.03 -30.69
C SER A 98 17.98 17.29 -30.99
N THR A 99 18.91 16.91 -30.10
CA THR A 99 20.33 16.73 -30.49
C THR A 99 21.13 16.15 -29.32
N LEU A 100 21.20 14.81 -29.22
CA LEU A 100 22.27 14.19 -28.45
C LEU A 100 22.82 12.99 -29.23
N SER A 101 23.86 13.26 -30.00
CA SER A 101 24.78 12.23 -30.50
C SER A 101 26.19 12.79 -30.44
N THR A 102 27.03 12.09 -29.67
CA THR A 102 28.50 12.12 -29.66
C THR A 102 29.18 13.46 -29.35
N THR A 103 29.67 13.61 -28.11
CA THR A 103 31.10 13.86 -27.82
C THR A 103 31.38 13.71 -26.32
N THR A 104 32.59 13.25 -26.03
CA THR A 104 33.13 12.76 -24.76
C THR A 104 33.51 13.85 -23.76
N SER A 105 33.45 13.49 -22.47
CA SER A 105 34.05 14.12 -21.28
C SER A 105 33.76 15.60 -21.05
N THR A 106 32.80 15.89 -20.18
CA THR A 106 32.76 17.11 -19.34
C THR A 106 31.71 16.92 -18.25
N GLU A 107 31.97 17.54 -17.10
CA GLU A 107 31.32 17.36 -15.80
C GLU A 107 29.78 17.28 -15.84
N ILE A 108 29.23 16.35 -15.07
CA ILE A 108 27.79 16.25 -14.83
C ILE A 108 27.36 17.53 -14.09
N PRO A 109 26.39 18.32 -14.61
CA PRO A 109 25.94 19.52 -13.94
C PRO A 109 25.46 19.19 -12.51
N PRO A 110 25.74 20.05 -11.50
CA PRO A 110 25.49 19.74 -10.09
C PRO A 110 24.01 19.42 -9.80
N ALA A 111 23.07 19.91 -10.62
CA ALA A 111 21.64 19.59 -10.54
C ALA A 111 21.30 18.15 -10.98
N LEU A 112 22.03 17.57 -11.94
CA LEU A 112 21.84 16.18 -12.36
C LEU A 112 22.59 15.21 -11.43
N SER A 113 23.76 15.63 -10.91
CA SER A 113 24.47 14.92 -9.84
C SER A 113 23.68 14.89 -8.53
N SER A 114 23.06 15.99 -8.11
CA SER A 114 22.22 16.02 -6.89
C SER A 114 20.92 15.22 -7.07
N THR A 115 20.37 15.19 -8.28
CA THR A 115 19.20 14.36 -8.62
C THR A 115 19.56 12.86 -8.55
N LEU A 116 20.67 12.44 -9.16
CA LEU A 116 21.15 11.05 -9.11
C LEU A 116 21.69 10.62 -7.72
N LEU A 117 22.28 11.54 -6.95
CA LEU A 117 22.76 11.30 -5.58
C LEU A 117 21.62 11.27 -4.55
N SER A 118 20.53 12.02 -4.77
CA SER A 118 19.34 11.90 -3.93
C SER A 118 18.57 10.59 -4.18
N PHE A 119 18.63 10.04 -5.39
CA PHE A 119 18.14 8.69 -5.67
C PHE A 119 18.98 7.61 -4.97
N SER A 120 20.30 7.84 -4.82
CA SER A 120 21.16 6.86 -4.17
C SER A 120 20.89 6.73 -2.67
N ASP A 121 20.49 7.80 -1.97
CA ASP A 121 20.40 7.79 -0.50
C ASP A 121 19.10 7.20 0.06
N GLN A 122 17.97 7.31 -0.67
CA GLN A 122 16.80 6.43 -0.42
C GLN A 122 17.08 5.00 -0.89
N GLY A 123 17.89 4.81 -1.94
CA GLY A 123 18.35 3.50 -2.41
C GLY A 123 19.40 2.82 -1.52
N GLN A 124 19.95 3.48 -0.49
CA GLN A 124 20.94 2.89 0.43
C GLN A 124 20.29 2.11 1.60
N ASN A 125 18.98 2.28 1.83
CA ASN A 125 18.25 1.53 2.84
C ASN A 125 17.23 0.55 2.23
N LEU A 126 16.86 -0.46 3.02
CA LEU A 126 16.05 -1.58 2.53
C LEU A 126 14.68 -1.15 2.02
N ALA A 127 14.05 -0.16 2.68
CA ALA A 127 12.76 0.37 2.31
C ALA A 127 12.77 1.00 0.91
N GLY A 128 13.75 1.87 0.61
CA GLY A 128 13.81 2.50 -0.71
C GLY A 128 14.09 1.52 -1.83
N THR A 129 14.87 0.46 -1.59
CA THR A 129 15.05 -0.63 -2.57
C THR A 129 13.72 -1.32 -2.88
N PHE A 130 12.93 -1.68 -1.87
CA PHE A 130 11.62 -2.30 -2.09
C PHE A 130 10.64 -1.38 -2.80
N PHE A 131 10.58 -0.09 -2.46
CA PHE A 131 9.73 0.86 -3.18
C PHE A 131 10.13 0.99 -4.65
N GLN A 132 11.43 1.07 -4.96
CA GLN A 132 11.92 1.13 -6.34
C GLN A 132 11.57 -0.15 -7.11
N LEU A 133 11.83 -1.32 -6.52
CA LEU A 133 11.49 -2.61 -7.12
C LEU A 133 9.98 -2.79 -7.32
N SER A 134 9.16 -2.12 -6.50
CA SER A 134 7.69 -2.22 -6.59
C SER A 134 7.11 -1.54 -7.83
N LEU A 135 7.85 -0.65 -8.50
CA LEU A 135 7.38 0.07 -9.68
C LEU A 135 7.15 -0.87 -10.87
N LEU A 136 8.10 -1.77 -11.17
CA LEU A 136 7.98 -2.71 -12.28
C LEU A 136 6.72 -3.59 -12.19
N PRO A 137 6.45 -4.31 -11.08
CA PRO A 137 5.22 -5.07 -10.97
C PRO A 137 3.97 -4.17 -10.99
N TYR A 138 4.04 -2.93 -10.52
CA TYR A 138 2.91 -2.00 -10.65
C TYR A 138 2.60 -1.64 -12.12
N LEU A 139 3.63 -1.39 -12.92
CA LEU A 139 3.45 -1.14 -14.36
C LEU A 139 2.91 -2.36 -15.09
N ILE A 140 3.37 -3.57 -14.72
CA ILE A 140 2.81 -4.83 -15.23
C ILE A 140 1.33 -4.97 -14.83
N PHE A 141 0.98 -4.63 -13.59
CA PHE A 141 -0.40 -4.58 -13.12
C PHE A 141 -1.26 -3.64 -13.98
N LEU A 142 -0.82 -2.40 -14.20
CA LEU A 142 -1.55 -1.43 -15.03
C LEU A 142 -1.72 -1.92 -16.47
N TYR A 143 -0.66 -2.50 -17.04
CA TYR A 143 -0.69 -3.06 -18.40
C TYR A 143 -1.78 -4.13 -18.53
N PHE A 144 -1.75 -5.15 -17.66
CA PHE A 144 -2.73 -6.23 -17.74
C PHE A 144 -4.12 -5.78 -17.35
N LEU A 145 -4.27 -4.90 -16.35
CA LEU A 145 -5.57 -4.36 -15.94
C LEU A 145 -6.22 -3.56 -17.07
N GLY A 146 -5.39 -2.85 -17.85
CA GLY A 146 -5.79 -2.03 -18.98
C GLY A 146 -6.20 -2.81 -20.24
N PHE A 147 -6.08 -4.13 -20.26
CA PHE A 147 -6.54 -4.95 -21.38
C PHE A 147 -8.05 -4.75 -21.62
N ARG A 148 -8.43 -4.41 -22.86
CA ARG A 148 -9.81 -4.05 -23.23
C ARG A 148 -10.85 -5.12 -22.88
N GLY A 149 -10.50 -6.40 -23.00
CA GLY A 149 -11.37 -7.51 -22.61
C GLY A 149 -11.69 -7.57 -21.12
N ASN A 150 -10.91 -6.91 -20.25
CA ASN A 150 -11.21 -6.84 -18.83
C ASN A 150 -12.44 -6.00 -18.51
N ARG A 151 -12.82 -5.09 -19.41
CA ARG A 151 -13.91 -4.14 -19.15
C ARG A 151 -13.67 -3.36 -17.85
N THR A 152 -12.42 -2.98 -17.60
CA THR A 152 -12.08 -2.14 -16.45
C THR A 152 -12.66 -0.73 -16.70
N PRO A 153 -13.44 -0.15 -15.77
CA PRO A 153 -13.99 1.18 -15.96
C PRO A 153 -12.90 2.23 -16.13
N ASP A 154 -13.06 3.13 -17.11
CA ASP A 154 -12.04 4.12 -17.48
C ASP A 154 -11.62 5.04 -16.34
N LEU A 155 -12.58 5.43 -15.48
CA LEU A 155 -12.26 6.26 -14.33
C LEU A 155 -11.47 5.49 -13.27
N GLY A 156 -11.79 4.21 -13.06
CA GLY A 156 -11.05 3.35 -12.14
C GLY A 156 -9.64 3.01 -12.64
N LYS A 157 -9.51 2.71 -13.94
CA LYS A 157 -8.22 2.53 -14.63
C LYS A 157 -7.37 3.80 -14.54
N PHE A 158 -7.97 4.98 -14.74
CA PHE A 158 -7.29 6.26 -14.54
C PHE A 158 -6.88 6.45 -13.08
N GLY A 159 -7.72 6.10 -12.10
CA GLY A 159 -7.38 6.11 -10.68
C GLY A 159 -6.13 5.28 -10.40
N PHE A 160 -6.08 4.01 -10.82
CA PHE A 160 -4.88 3.19 -10.67
C PHE A 160 -3.66 3.81 -11.37
N ALA A 161 -3.80 4.38 -12.57
CA ALA A 161 -2.68 5.08 -13.23
C ALA A 161 -2.25 6.35 -12.47
N TYR A 162 -3.20 7.08 -11.87
CA TYR A 162 -2.96 8.31 -11.12
C TYR A 162 -2.06 8.08 -9.90
N LEU A 163 -2.04 6.88 -9.33
CA LEU A 163 -1.09 6.52 -8.26
C LEU A 163 0.38 6.73 -8.67
N LEU A 164 0.71 6.69 -9.96
CA LEU A 164 2.05 7.04 -10.42
C LEU A 164 2.43 8.50 -10.12
N LEU A 165 1.46 9.42 -10.05
CA LEU A 165 1.70 10.80 -9.62
C LEU A 165 2.01 10.89 -8.13
N PHE A 166 1.46 10.01 -7.30
CA PHE A 166 1.90 9.89 -5.90
C PHE A 166 3.37 9.47 -5.84
N VAL A 167 3.77 8.43 -6.59
CA VAL A 167 5.16 7.97 -6.65
C VAL A 167 6.09 9.07 -7.19
N LEU A 168 5.67 9.79 -8.23
CA LEU A 168 6.46 10.89 -8.78
C LEU A 168 6.52 12.10 -7.85
N GLY A 169 5.47 12.35 -7.07
CA GLY A 169 5.38 13.46 -6.11
C GLY A 169 6.19 13.24 -4.84
N THR A 170 6.35 12.00 -4.38
CA THR A 170 7.14 11.69 -3.18
C THR A 170 8.65 11.84 -3.40
N ILE A 171 9.13 11.77 -4.64
CA ILE A 171 10.54 12.02 -5.01
C ILE A 171 10.98 13.46 -4.71
N PRO A 172 10.40 14.52 -5.31
CA PRO A 172 10.76 15.90 -5.00
C PRO A 172 10.43 16.25 -3.55
N SER A 173 9.40 15.64 -2.98
CA SER A 173 9.07 15.83 -1.56
C SER A 173 10.20 15.35 -0.66
N GLY A 174 10.70 14.13 -0.88
CA GLY A 174 11.83 13.59 -0.14
C GLY A 174 13.12 14.40 -0.34
N ILE A 175 13.36 14.91 -1.56
CA ILE A 175 14.47 15.83 -1.83
C ILE A 175 14.34 17.09 -0.97
N VAL A 176 13.17 17.73 -0.98
CA VAL A 176 12.91 18.96 -0.22
C VAL A 176 13.07 18.70 1.27
N THR A 177 12.46 17.64 1.82
CA THR A 177 12.56 17.39 3.26
C THR A 177 13.98 17.11 3.70
N LYS A 178 14.74 16.34 2.91
CA LYS A 178 16.10 15.98 3.28
C LYS A 178 17.06 17.15 3.12
N SER A 179 16.97 17.88 2.01
CA SER A 179 17.93 18.95 1.68
C SER A 179 17.69 20.23 2.46
N VAL A 180 16.44 20.56 2.79
CA VAL A 180 16.08 21.81 3.47
C VAL A 180 15.97 21.61 4.97
N TYR A 181 15.32 20.52 5.40
CA TYR A 181 15.00 20.30 6.81
C TYR A 181 15.87 19.24 7.49
N GLY A 182 16.63 18.44 6.74
CA GLY A 182 17.41 17.32 7.29
C GLY A 182 16.56 16.12 7.73
N GLU A 183 15.24 16.19 7.53
CA GLU A 183 14.23 15.27 8.07
C GLU A 183 13.67 14.30 7.03
N THR A 184 13.05 13.24 7.53
CA THR A 184 12.28 12.31 6.68
C THR A 184 10.94 12.93 6.27
N LEU A 185 10.39 12.53 5.12
CA LEU A 185 9.10 13.04 4.64
C LEU A 185 8.00 12.88 5.69
N ALA A 186 7.98 11.74 6.39
CA ALA A 186 7.03 11.44 7.47
C ALA A 186 6.99 12.48 8.60
N ASN A 187 8.06 13.26 8.80
CA ASN A 187 8.16 14.28 9.86
C ASN A 187 7.80 15.69 9.38
N VAL A 188 7.57 15.90 8.08
CA VAL A 188 7.25 17.22 7.50
C VAL A 188 5.78 17.26 7.13
N ASP A 189 4.93 17.64 8.07
CA ASP A 189 3.48 17.38 8.01
C ASP A 189 2.80 17.97 6.77
N TRP A 190 3.05 19.23 6.42
CA TRP A 190 2.43 19.85 5.24
C TRP A 190 2.80 19.17 3.91
N LEU A 191 4.01 18.62 3.80
CA LEU A 191 4.48 17.96 2.59
C LEU A 191 4.07 16.49 2.58
N HIS A 192 4.09 15.84 3.75
CA HIS A 192 3.58 14.50 3.98
C HIS A 192 2.09 14.38 3.67
N GLY A 193 1.26 15.21 4.33
CA GLY A 193 -0.18 15.27 4.08
C GLY A 193 -0.49 15.63 2.63
N GLY A 194 0.28 16.54 2.03
CA GLY A 194 0.15 16.88 0.61
C GLY A 194 0.46 15.70 -0.32
N ALA A 195 1.46 14.88 -0.01
CA ALA A 195 1.80 13.70 -0.80
C ALA A 195 0.71 12.63 -0.66
N GLU A 196 0.31 12.31 0.57
CA GLU A 196 -0.70 11.31 0.89
C GLU A 196 -2.09 11.67 0.33
N MET A 197 -2.39 12.96 0.12
CA MET A 197 -3.59 13.42 -0.60
C MET A 197 -3.71 12.78 -1.99
N LEU A 198 -2.59 12.58 -2.69
CA LEU A 198 -2.58 11.95 -4.01
C LEU A 198 -3.04 10.48 -3.95
N LEU A 199 -2.77 9.78 -2.85
CA LEU A 199 -3.31 8.43 -2.61
C LEU A 199 -4.82 8.46 -2.31
N THR A 200 -5.30 9.43 -1.53
CA THR A 200 -6.75 9.61 -1.33
C THR A 200 -7.46 9.85 -2.67
N VAL A 201 -6.93 10.76 -3.50
CA VAL A 201 -7.49 11.02 -4.84
C VAL A 201 -7.49 9.76 -5.71
N THR A 202 -6.41 8.96 -5.68
CA THR A 202 -6.33 7.66 -6.35
C THR A 202 -7.51 6.76 -5.96
N ASN A 203 -7.73 6.58 -4.66
CA ASN A 203 -8.75 5.66 -4.15
C ASN A 203 -10.16 6.15 -4.46
N VAL A 204 -10.43 7.46 -4.34
CA VAL A 204 -11.71 8.06 -4.75
C VAL A 204 -12.01 7.81 -6.22
N LEU A 205 -11.03 7.98 -7.12
CA LEU A 205 -11.22 7.73 -8.56
C LEU A 205 -11.54 6.25 -8.85
N ILE A 206 -10.86 5.32 -8.15
CA ILE A 206 -11.14 3.88 -8.23
C ILE A 206 -12.58 3.61 -7.78
N VAL A 207 -12.95 4.10 -6.60
CA VAL A 207 -14.29 3.92 -6.02
C VAL A 207 -15.38 4.45 -6.96
N LEU A 208 -15.24 5.69 -7.45
CA LEU A 208 -16.23 6.31 -8.34
C LEU A 208 -16.36 5.52 -9.65
N GLY A 209 -15.23 5.09 -10.24
CA GLY A 209 -15.24 4.35 -11.50
C GLY A 209 -15.92 2.98 -11.40
N PHE A 210 -15.54 2.18 -10.41
CA PHE A 210 -16.15 0.85 -10.22
C PHE A 210 -17.61 0.94 -9.77
N ARG A 211 -17.95 1.85 -8.85
CA ARG A 211 -19.34 2.03 -8.42
C ARG A 211 -20.24 2.48 -9.56
N GLU A 212 -19.78 3.38 -10.41
CA GLU A 212 -20.57 3.83 -11.55
C GLU A 212 -20.82 2.68 -12.54
N ALA A 213 -19.77 1.93 -12.91
CA ALA A 213 -19.89 0.80 -13.82
C ALA A 213 -20.91 -0.25 -13.32
N MET A 214 -20.98 -0.46 -12.00
CA MET A 214 -21.91 -1.40 -11.39
C MET A 214 -23.35 -0.90 -11.30
N SER A 215 -23.58 0.42 -11.27
CA SER A 215 -24.89 1.01 -10.95
C SER A 215 -25.56 1.71 -12.13
N ASN A 216 -24.80 2.04 -13.19
CA ASN A 216 -25.29 2.73 -14.37
C ASN A 216 -25.59 1.73 -15.50
N PRO A 217 -26.88 1.45 -15.83
CA PRO A 217 -27.25 0.52 -16.90
C PRO A 217 -26.78 0.98 -18.29
N SER A 218 -26.53 2.27 -18.45
CA SER A 218 -26.15 2.91 -19.71
C SER A 218 -24.66 3.26 -19.76
N TYR A 219 -23.84 2.75 -18.83
CA TYR A 219 -22.42 3.11 -18.75
C TYR A 219 -21.68 2.90 -20.08
N GLN A 220 -21.90 1.76 -20.74
CA GLN A 220 -21.21 1.43 -22.00
C GLN A 220 -21.74 2.24 -23.20
N SER A 221 -23.00 2.69 -23.17
CA SER A 221 -23.61 3.43 -24.28
C SER A 221 -23.47 4.94 -24.17
N SER A 222 -23.44 5.48 -22.94
CA SER A 222 -23.43 6.91 -22.65
C SER A 222 -22.12 7.41 -22.04
N GLY A 223 -21.18 6.52 -21.74
CA GLY A 223 -19.96 6.82 -21.02
C GLY A 223 -20.21 7.14 -19.55
N SER A 224 -19.17 7.67 -18.88
CA SER A 224 -19.27 8.06 -17.47
C SER A 224 -20.17 9.29 -17.29
N LYS A 225 -21.15 9.20 -16.38
CA LYS A 225 -22.02 10.29 -15.93
C LYS A 225 -21.25 11.46 -15.33
N PHE A 226 -20.03 11.22 -14.84
CA PHE A 226 -19.16 12.26 -14.30
C PHE A 226 -18.40 13.02 -15.39
N GLY A 227 -18.40 12.52 -16.62
CA GLY A 227 -17.60 13.06 -17.71
C GLY A 227 -16.10 13.12 -17.37
N PRO A 228 -15.36 14.10 -17.90
CA PRO A 228 -13.92 14.24 -17.64
C PRO A 228 -13.62 14.96 -16.31
N THR A 229 -14.61 15.51 -15.62
CA THR A 229 -14.44 16.40 -14.46
C THR A 229 -13.56 15.81 -13.35
N PRO A 230 -13.77 14.56 -12.86
CA PRO A 230 -12.93 14.01 -11.80
C PRO A 230 -11.46 13.90 -12.18
N LYS A 231 -11.16 13.62 -13.47
CA LYS A 231 -9.78 13.53 -13.96
C LYS A 231 -9.11 14.90 -13.95
N PHE A 232 -9.82 15.96 -14.36
CA PHE A 232 -9.29 17.32 -14.31
C PHE A 232 -9.04 17.80 -12.88
N VAL A 233 -9.96 17.53 -11.95
CA VAL A 233 -9.77 17.86 -10.53
C VAL A 233 -8.55 17.13 -9.97
N ALA A 234 -8.40 15.83 -10.27
CA ALA A 234 -7.25 15.06 -9.82
C ALA A 234 -5.92 15.62 -10.35
N ILE A 235 -5.85 15.96 -11.64
CA ILE A 235 -4.65 16.57 -12.25
C ILE A 235 -4.37 17.95 -11.63
N ALA A 236 -5.40 18.76 -11.39
CA ALA A 236 -5.24 20.06 -10.73
C ALA A 236 -4.66 19.91 -9.32
N LEU A 237 -5.15 18.94 -8.53
CA LEU A 237 -4.61 18.65 -7.19
C LEU A 237 -3.15 18.19 -7.24
N ALA A 238 -2.77 17.34 -8.20
CA ALA A 238 -1.38 16.94 -8.40
C ALA A 238 -0.49 18.14 -8.79
N ALA A 239 -0.98 19.02 -9.66
CA ALA A 239 -0.26 20.24 -10.04
C ALA A 239 -0.12 21.22 -8.86
N SER A 240 -1.16 21.37 -8.04
CA SER A 240 -1.12 22.16 -6.80
C SER A 240 -0.08 21.62 -5.81
N PHE A 241 -0.02 20.29 -5.65
CA PHE A 241 0.99 19.65 -4.82
C PHE A 241 2.42 19.84 -5.36
N ALA A 242 2.61 19.71 -6.68
CA ALA A 242 3.90 19.98 -7.31
C ALA A 242 4.35 21.44 -7.10
N ALA A 243 3.42 22.39 -7.18
CA ALA A 243 3.69 23.79 -6.86
C ALA A 243 4.04 23.97 -5.37
N ALA A 244 3.35 23.29 -4.46
CA ALA A 244 3.68 23.30 -3.04
C ALA A 244 5.10 22.77 -2.78
N CYS A 245 5.52 21.70 -3.46
CA CYS A 245 6.90 21.21 -3.39
C CYS A 245 7.93 22.26 -3.86
N ALA A 246 7.63 22.96 -4.95
CA ALA A 246 8.55 23.92 -5.57
C ALA A 246 8.68 25.25 -4.83
N PHE A 247 7.60 25.70 -4.18
CA PHE A 247 7.51 27.04 -3.60
C PHE A 247 7.26 27.06 -2.09
N GLY A 248 6.85 25.96 -1.46
CA GLY A 248 6.43 25.93 -0.05
C GLY A 248 7.52 26.41 0.91
N THR A 249 8.77 26.01 0.68
CA THR A 249 9.92 26.46 1.49
C THR A 249 10.17 27.97 1.38
N LYS A 250 9.89 28.57 0.20
CA LYS A 250 10.02 30.02 -0.03
C LYS A 250 8.88 30.82 0.60
N LEU A 251 7.76 30.17 0.91
CA LEU A 251 6.62 30.76 1.61
C LEU A 251 6.76 30.68 3.13
N GLY A 252 7.89 30.19 3.65
CA GLY A 252 8.15 30.10 5.08
C GLY A 252 7.49 28.89 5.77
N LEU A 253 7.11 27.86 5.01
CA LEU A 253 6.67 26.59 5.61
C LEU A 253 7.87 25.88 6.24
N GLU A 254 7.73 25.48 7.50
CA GLU A 254 8.74 24.78 8.31
C GLU A 254 8.42 23.29 8.45
N VAL A 255 9.29 22.54 9.14
CA VAL A 255 9.16 21.10 9.39
C VAL A 255 7.79 20.74 9.97
N HIS A 256 7.41 21.41 11.06
CA HIS A 256 6.17 21.12 11.79
C HIS A 256 5.03 22.05 11.37
N THR A 257 5.13 22.70 10.21
CA THR A 257 3.99 23.46 9.70
C THR A 257 2.83 22.51 9.40
N PRO A 258 1.66 22.68 10.04
CA PRO A 258 0.56 21.75 9.88
C PRO A 258 0.01 21.74 8.45
N PHE A 259 -0.33 20.56 7.94
CA PHE A 259 -0.98 20.46 6.63
C PHE A 259 -2.29 21.25 6.60
N LEU A 260 -2.51 22.02 5.53
CA LEU A 260 -3.62 22.98 5.39
C LEU A 260 -3.74 23.96 6.57
N GLY A 261 -2.63 24.30 7.24
CA GLY A 261 -2.63 25.15 8.43
C GLY A 261 -3.28 24.50 9.65
N GLY A 262 -3.49 23.18 9.64
CA GLY A 262 -4.01 22.44 10.78
C GLY A 262 -5.51 22.68 10.99
N VAL A 263 -6.25 22.97 9.91
CA VAL A 263 -7.71 23.15 9.98
C VAL A 263 -8.35 21.96 10.70
N GLY A 264 -9.06 22.24 11.79
CA GLY A 264 -9.66 21.22 12.64
C GLY A 264 -8.82 20.78 13.84
N ASN A 265 -7.56 21.22 13.96
CA ASN A 265 -6.82 21.03 15.22
C ASN A 265 -7.50 21.82 16.34
N LEU A 266 -7.69 21.15 17.48
CA LEU A 266 -7.97 21.78 18.76
C LEU A 266 -6.76 22.62 19.18
N GLY A 267 -6.99 23.79 19.78
CA GLY A 267 -5.90 24.60 20.34
C GLY A 267 -5.32 23.96 21.60
N ASP A 268 -4.03 24.18 21.85
CA ASP A 268 -3.26 23.50 22.90
C ASP A 268 -3.93 23.57 24.28
N GLU A 269 -4.42 24.74 24.68
CA GLU A 269 -5.16 24.95 25.95
C GLU A 269 -6.40 24.04 26.04
N MET A 270 -7.17 23.94 24.95
CA MET A 270 -8.36 23.09 24.91
C MET A 270 -7.99 21.60 24.95
N VAL A 271 -6.85 21.20 24.40
CA VAL A 271 -6.36 19.81 24.48
C VAL A 271 -5.95 19.47 25.91
N LEU A 272 -5.23 20.36 26.59
CA LEU A 272 -4.81 20.17 27.98
C LEU A 272 -5.99 20.12 28.96
N ASP A 273 -7.09 20.81 28.65
CA ASP A 273 -8.33 20.78 29.43
C ASP A 273 -9.17 19.49 29.25
N LEU A 274 -8.83 18.63 28.27
CA LEU A 274 -9.56 17.38 28.08
C LEU A 274 -9.31 16.43 29.27
N PRO A 275 -10.37 15.88 29.90
CA PRO A 275 -10.27 15.16 31.17
C PRO A 275 -9.53 13.82 31.10
N PHE A 276 -9.23 13.34 29.90
CA PHE A 276 -8.56 12.07 29.63
C PHE A 276 -7.14 12.24 29.10
N VAL A 277 -6.71 13.47 28.78
CA VAL A 277 -5.35 13.71 28.27
C VAL A 277 -4.37 13.57 29.43
N MET A 278 -3.43 12.64 29.27
CA MET A 278 -2.42 12.32 30.30
C MET A 278 -1.02 12.77 29.88
N HIS A 279 -0.82 13.01 28.59
CA HIS A 279 0.47 13.31 27.98
C HIS A 279 0.41 14.54 27.09
N THR A 280 1.52 15.27 27.02
CA THR A 280 1.68 16.39 26.07
C THR A 280 1.86 15.86 24.66
N GLU A 281 1.23 16.52 23.69
CA GLU A 281 1.35 16.14 22.28
C GLU A 281 2.81 16.21 21.80
N PRO A 282 3.36 15.12 21.22
CA PRO A 282 4.72 15.13 20.68
C PRO A 282 4.86 16.04 19.45
N ILE A 283 6.07 16.57 19.24
CA ILE A 283 6.35 17.50 18.13
C ILE A 283 6.12 16.89 16.74
N ASN A 284 6.23 15.56 16.61
CA ASN A 284 6.00 14.83 15.36
C ASN A 284 4.54 14.40 15.18
N ALA A 285 3.62 14.87 16.02
CA ALA A 285 2.19 14.56 15.88
C ALA A 285 1.64 15.12 14.57
N LEU A 286 0.91 14.29 13.83
CA LEU A 286 0.29 14.70 12.58
C LEU A 286 -0.90 15.63 12.85
N SER A 287 -1.12 16.60 11.96
CA SER A 287 -2.32 17.44 12.02
C SER A 287 -3.59 16.63 11.69
N ILE A 288 -4.76 17.14 12.10
CA ILE A 288 -6.06 16.55 11.77
C ILE A 288 -6.22 16.35 10.26
N PRO A 289 -5.89 17.31 9.38
CA PRO A 289 -5.93 17.10 7.93
C PRO A 289 -5.07 15.92 7.46
N THR A 290 -3.88 15.75 8.02
CA THR A 290 -3.01 14.62 7.64
C THR A 290 -3.56 13.30 8.17
N TRP A 291 -4.06 13.24 9.41
CA TRP A 291 -4.74 12.06 9.92
C TRP A 291 -6.00 11.72 9.12
N ALA A 292 -6.73 12.73 8.66
CA ALA A 292 -7.91 12.55 7.80
C ALA A 292 -7.53 11.87 6.49
N ILE A 293 -6.44 12.29 5.85
CA ILE A 293 -5.94 11.66 4.63
C ILE A 293 -5.55 10.19 4.87
N HIS A 294 -4.85 9.87 5.96
CA HIS A 294 -4.48 8.48 6.27
C HIS A 294 -5.71 7.59 6.43
N PHE A 295 -6.68 8.02 7.25
CA PHE A 295 -7.91 7.27 7.46
C PHE A 295 -8.76 7.18 6.19
N SER A 296 -8.91 8.28 5.45
CA SER A 296 -9.64 8.28 4.17
C SER A 296 -9.02 7.29 3.20
N SER A 297 -7.70 7.32 3.03
CA SER A 297 -6.98 6.41 2.14
C SER A 297 -7.20 4.94 2.53
N VAL A 298 -7.17 4.59 3.82
CA VAL A 298 -7.45 3.21 4.27
C VAL A 298 -8.90 2.81 4.01
N PHE A 299 -9.87 3.69 4.32
CA PHE A 299 -11.30 3.38 4.21
C PHE A 299 -11.74 3.27 2.76
N GLU A 300 -11.30 4.20 1.92
CA GLU A 300 -11.56 4.21 0.48
C GLU A 300 -10.91 3.00 -0.20
N PHE A 301 -9.71 2.61 0.21
CA PHE A 301 -9.06 1.42 -0.32
C PHE A 301 -9.83 0.14 0.03
N LEU A 302 -10.29 0.00 1.29
CA LEU A 302 -11.16 -1.11 1.69
C LEU A 302 -12.49 -1.11 0.94
N PHE A 303 -13.04 0.06 0.64
CA PHE A 303 -14.25 0.18 -0.17
C PHE A 303 -14.00 -0.18 -1.63
N ALA A 304 -12.87 0.23 -2.21
CA ALA A 304 -12.45 -0.19 -3.54
C ALA A 304 -12.28 -1.72 -3.63
N MET A 305 -11.67 -2.35 -2.61
CA MET A 305 -11.56 -3.80 -2.49
C MET A 305 -12.93 -4.49 -2.52
N ASP A 306 -13.93 -3.94 -1.82
CA ASP A 306 -15.30 -4.47 -1.78
C ASP A 306 -16.02 -4.30 -3.12
N LEU A 307 -15.84 -3.15 -3.79
CA LEU A 307 -16.38 -2.92 -5.14
C LEU A 307 -15.75 -3.88 -6.15
N ILE A 308 -14.44 -4.08 -6.11
CA ILE A 308 -13.71 -5.01 -6.99
C ILE A 308 -14.16 -6.45 -6.74
N TRP A 309 -14.43 -6.84 -5.49
CA TRP A 309 -15.00 -8.15 -5.18
C TRP A 309 -16.35 -8.34 -5.89
N LYS A 310 -17.24 -7.33 -5.77
CA LYS A 310 -18.58 -7.32 -6.39
C LYS A 310 -18.55 -7.14 -7.91
N PHE A 311 -17.44 -6.64 -8.43
CA PHE A 311 -17.25 -6.47 -9.87
C PHE A 311 -17.11 -7.82 -10.59
N ALA A 312 -16.78 -8.88 -9.85
CA ALA A 312 -16.83 -10.25 -10.33
C ALA A 312 -18.22 -10.64 -10.86
N GLU A 313 -19.28 -10.30 -10.12
CA GLU A 313 -20.67 -10.55 -10.55
C GLU A 313 -21.06 -9.63 -11.72
N THR A 314 -20.59 -8.38 -11.68
CA THR A 314 -20.89 -7.36 -12.70
C THR A 314 -20.35 -7.74 -14.08
N THR A 315 -19.19 -8.39 -14.13
CA THR A 315 -18.53 -8.86 -15.35
C THR A 315 -18.74 -10.36 -15.61
N SER A 316 -19.40 -11.08 -14.70
CA SER A 316 -19.49 -12.55 -14.69
C SER A 316 -18.12 -13.24 -14.74
N ASN A 317 -17.10 -12.63 -14.15
CA ASN A 317 -15.74 -13.15 -14.10
C ASN A 317 -15.24 -13.26 -12.64
N PRO A 318 -15.20 -14.46 -12.04
CA PRO A 318 -14.79 -14.65 -10.64
C PRO A 318 -13.32 -14.29 -10.37
N LYS A 319 -12.48 -14.14 -11.41
CA LYS A 319 -11.06 -13.79 -11.24
C LYS A 319 -10.87 -12.39 -10.62
N TRP A 320 -11.86 -11.51 -10.72
CA TRP A 320 -11.87 -10.20 -10.02
C TRP A 320 -11.79 -10.33 -8.50
N LYS A 321 -12.37 -11.38 -7.90
CA LYS A 321 -12.20 -11.66 -6.46
C LYS A 321 -10.72 -11.91 -6.12
N GLY A 322 -9.97 -12.49 -7.05
CA GLY A 322 -8.52 -12.65 -6.93
C GLY A 322 -7.75 -11.34 -6.89
N LEU A 323 -8.24 -10.27 -7.54
CA LEU A 323 -7.65 -8.94 -7.43
C LEU A 323 -7.86 -8.36 -6.03
N THR A 324 -9.05 -8.53 -5.43
CA THR A 324 -9.28 -8.14 -4.03
C THR A 324 -8.27 -8.80 -3.07
N TRP A 325 -7.95 -10.08 -3.28
CA TRP A 325 -6.89 -10.75 -2.52
C TRP A 325 -5.49 -10.20 -2.79
N GLY A 326 -5.18 -9.88 -4.06
CA GLY A 326 -3.92 -9.23 -4.43
C GLY A 326 -3.75 -7.82 -3.86
N MET A 327 -4.86 -7.15 -3.52
CA MET A 327 -4.83 -5.83 -2.87
C MET A 327 -4.57 -5.91 -1.36
N LEU A 328 -4.72 -7.08 -0.71
CA LEU A 328 -4.59 -7.21 0.74
C LEU A 328 -3.20 -6.85 1.29
N PRO A 329 -2.07 -7.19 0.63
CA PRO A 329 -0.77 -6.70 1.07
C PRO A 329 -0.64 -5.18 0.98
N LEU A 330 -1.24 -4.53 -0.03
CA LEU A 330 -1.25 -3.06 -0.10
C LEU A 330 -2.03 -2.43 1.07
N HIS A 331 -3.11 -3.08 1.51
CA HIS A 331 -3.78 -2.67 2.76
C HIS A 331 -2.84 -2.79 3.96
N ALA A 332 -2.08 -3.89 4.08
CA ALA A 332 -1.08 -4.04 5.14
C ALA A 332 0.02 -2.96 5.09
N SER A 333 0.43 -2.53 3.89
CA SER A 333 1.34 -1.40 3.70
C SER A 333 0.78 -0.11 4.31
N GLY A 334 -0.47 0.25 4.00
CA GLY A 334 -1.11 1.43 4.59
C GLY A 334 -1.24 1.36 6.12
N ILE A 335 -1.51 0.17 6.68
CA ILE A 335 -1.54 -0.01 8.14
C ILE A 335 -0.14 0.15 8.76
N ALA A 336 0.93 -0.30 8.09
CA ALA A 336 2.30 -0.09 8.56
C ALA A 336 2.65 1.40 8.64
N ALA A 337 2.27 2.20 7.62
CA ALA A 337 2.44 3.65 7.64
C ALA A 337 1.68 4.31 8.80
N CYS A 338 0.39 4.00 8.96
CA CYS A 338 -0.43 4.54 10.05
C CYS A 338 0.11 4.14 11.44
N THR A 339 0.63 2.92 11.56
CA THR A 339 1.23 2.43 12.81
C THR A 339 2.51 3.20 13.14
N TYR A 340 3.35 3.49 12.14
CA TYR A 340 4.57 4.30 12.35
C TYR A 340 4.24 5.70 12.87
N HIS A 341 3.21 6.34 12.30
CA HIS A 341 2.72 7.64 12.75
C HIS A 341 2.05 7.62 14.12
N PHE A 342 1.35 6.54 14.46
CA PHE A 342 0.78 6.33 15.80
C PHE A 342 1.86 6.33 16.89
N PHE A 343 3.08 5.90 16.58
CA PHE A 343 4.22 5.97 17.52
C PHE A 343 5.05 7.25 17.40
N TYR A 344 4.60 8.24 16.61
CA TYR A 344 5.31 9.51 16.36
C TYR A 344 6.66 9.36 15.66
N ASN A 345 6.74 8.41 14.72
CA ASN A 345 7.88 8.22 13.82
C ASN A 345 9.25 8.02 14.52
N PRO A 346 9.37 7.16 15.55
CA PRO A 346 10.62 7.02 16.27
C PRO A 346 11.61 6.20 15.43
N SER A 347 12.89 6.58 15.47
CA SER A 347 13.95 5.88 14.73
C SER A 347 14.10 4.39 15.09
N SER A 348 13.69 4.00 16.30
CA SER A 348 13.69 2.60 16.77
C SER A 348 12.64 1.72 16.09
N LEU A 349 11.60 2.30 15.48
CA LEU A 349 10.53 1.58 14.78
C LEU A 349 10.62 1.74 13.25
N GLN A 350 11.78 2.13 12.71
CA GLN A 350 12.01 2.27 11.26
C GLN A 350 11.72 0.99 10.45
N PHE A 351 11.76 -0.18 11.09
CA PHE A 351 11.34 -1.44 10.45
C PHE A 351 9.88 -1.40 9.97
N LEU A 352 9.01 -0.52 10.51
CA LEU A 352 7.65 -0.33 10.02
C LEU A 352 7.62 0.29 8.60
N VAL A 353 8.56 1.19 8.30
CA VAL A 353 8.74 1.76 6.96
C VAL A 353 9.26 0.70 6.00
N GLU A 354 10.15 -0.18 6.46
CA GLU A 354 10.62 -1.33 5.69
C GLU A 354 9.50 -2.33 5.41
N LEU A 355 8.64 -2.62 6.40
CA LEU A 355 7.46 -3.45 6.24
C LEU A 355 6.46 -2.83 5.27
N GLN A 356 6.21 -1.52 5.36
CA GLN A 356 5.39 -0.78 4.39
C GLN A 356 5.93 -0.98 2.97
N ALA A 357 7.23 -0.79 2.76
CA ALA A 357 7.85 -0.96 1.46
C ALA A 357 7.78 -2.41 0.94
N PHE A 358 8.04 -3.39 1.81
CA PHE A 358 7.93 -4.80 1.50
C PHE A 358 6.50 -5.18 1.07
N PHE A 359 5.49 -4.76 1.83
CA PHE A 359 4.09 -5.02 1.52
C PHE A 359 3.63 -4.30 0.25
N THR A 360 4.20 -3.13 -0.06
CA THR A 360 3.97 -2.44 -1.33
C THR A 360 4.49 -3.26 -2.50
N LEU A 361 5.74 -3.76 -2.42
CA LEU A 361 6.31 -4.65 -3.43
C LEU A 361 5.48 -5.93 -3.60
N LEU A 362 5.18 -6.61 -2.49
CA LEU A 362 4.37 -7.84 -2.51
C LEU A 362 2.96 -7.60 -3.05
N GLY A 363 2.33 -6.49 -2.68
CA GLY A 363 1.02 -6.07 -3.15
C GLY A 363 1.01 -5.80 -4.65
N ASN A 364 2.00 -5.08 -5.16
CA ASN A 364 2.13 -4.83 -6.59
C ASN A 364 2.35 -6.13 -7.38
N ILE A 365 3.17 -7.05 -6.88
CA ILE A 365 3.37 -8.38 -7.50
C ILE A 365 2.06 -9.17 -7.54
N THR A 366 1.34 -9.24 -6.41
CA THR A 366 0.10 -10.02 -6.33
C THR A 366 -1.04 -9.39 -7.13
N CYS A 367 -1.14 -8.06 -7.19
CA CYS A 367 -2.04 -7.34 -8.10
C CYS A 367 -1.68 -7.61 -9.57
N ALA A 368 -0.39 -7.61 -9.94
CA ALA A 368 0.04 -7.92 -11.30
C ALA A 368 -0.35 -9.33 -11.73
N ILE A 369 -0.14 -10.32 -10.87
CA ILE A 369 -0.57 -11.71 -11.09
C ILE A 369 -2.09 -11.79 -11.22
N ALA A 370 -2.84 -11.07 -10.38
CA ALA A 370 -4.29 -11.06 -10.45
C ALA A 370 -4.80 -10.43 -11.76
N ALA A 371 -4.27 -9.28 -12.16
CA ALA A 371 -4.61 -8.62 -13.41
C ALA A 371 -4.25 -9.47 -14.63
N TYR A 372 -3.10 -10.16 -14.62
CA TYR A 372 -2.73 -11.12 -15.65
C TYR A 372 -3.76 -12.26 -15.78
N ARG A 373 -4.19 -12.84 -14.65
CA ARG A 373 -5.21 -13.90 -14.63
C ARG A 373 -6.55 -13.42 -15.17
N ILE A 374 -6.94 -12.17 -14.87
CA ILE A 374 -8.15 -11.55 -15.43
C ILE A 374 -7.96 -11.39 -16.94
N ALA A 375 -6.84 -10.80 -17.39
CA ALA A 375 -6.55 -10.58 -18.81
C ALA A 375 -6.61 -11.86 -19.64
N ILE A 376 -5.94 -12.94 -19.20
CA ILE A 376 -5.98 -14.23 -19.89
C ILE A 376 -7.39 -14.80 -19.94
N SER A 377 -8.14 -14.71 -18.83
CA SER A 377 -9.53 -15.22 -18.81
C SER A 377 -10.45 -14.48 -19.78
N ASN A 378 -10.07 -13.27 -20.20
CA ASN A 378 -10.80 -12.44 -21.15
C ASN A 378 -10.18 -12.46 -22.56
N GLY A 379 -9.26 -13.39 -22.85
CA GLY A 379 -8.70 -13.58 -24.19
C GLY A 379 -7.36 -12.91 -24.46
N TRP A 380 -6.67 -12.38 -23.45
CA TRP A 380 -5.32 -11.85 -23.64
C TRP A 380 -4.34 -12.96 -24.09
N THR A 381 -3.53 -12.66 -25.11
CA THR A 381 -2.48 -13.56 -25.62
C THR A 381 -1.18 -12.81 -25.87
N LEU A 382 -0.08 -13.53 -26.09
CA LEU A 382 1.22 -12.91 -26.46
C LEU A 382 1.15 -12.05 -27.73
N ARG A 383 0.13 -12.24 -28.59
CA ARG A 383 -0.07 -11.39 -29.78
C ARG A 383 -0.38 -9.94 -29.42
N GLU A 384 -0.95 -9.69 -28.24
CA GLU A 384 -1.26 -8.34 -27.73
C GLU A 384 0.02 -7.52 -27.42
N LEU A 385 1.19 -8.16 -27.31
CA LEU A 385 2.48 -7.46 -27.17
C LEU A 385 2.99 -6.88 -28.49
N ASN A 386 2.40 -7.25 -29.63
CA ASN A 386 2.85 -6.76 -30.93
C ASN A 386 2.41 -5.29 -31.14
N PRO A 387 3.34 -4.34 -31.26
CA PRO A 387 3.01 -2.92 -31.48
C PRO A 387 2.41 -2.65 -32.88
N PHE A 388 2.47 -3.62 -33.80
CA PHE A 388 1.89 -3.57 -35.14
C PHE A 388 0.95 -4.76 -35.37
N PRO A 389 -0.25 -4.77 -34.74
CA PRO A 389 -1.21 -5.85 -34.90
C PRO A 389 -1.60 -5.99 -36.37
N LYS A 390 -1.55 -7.21 -36.92
CA LYS A 390 -1.74 -7.44 -38.37
C LYS A 390 -3.18 -7.22 -38.85
N SER A 391 -4.15 -7.04 -37.97
CA SER A 391 -5.38 -6.27 -38.22
C SER A 391 -6.33 -6.37 -37.01
N GLU A 392 -7.08 -5.31 -36.74
CA GLU A 392 -8.24 -5.28 -35.82
C GLU A 392 -9.43 -6.14 -36.32
N VAL A 393 -9.29 -6.80 -37.48
CA VAL A 393 -10.32 -7.66 -38.11
C VAL A 393 -10.03 -9.16 -37.98
N SER A 394 -9.15 -9.59 -37.07
CA SER A 394 -9.07 -11.03 -36.75
C SER A 394 -10.33 -11.46 -35.98
N PRO A 395 -10.86 -12.67 -36.23
CA PRO A 395 -12.06 -13.15 -35.51
C PRO A 395 -11.93 -13.07 -33.99
N GLU A 396 -10.74 -13.34 -33.45
CA GLU A 396 -10.47 -13.25 -32.02
C GLU A 396 -10.43 -11.80 -31.51
N GLY A 397 -9.89 -10.86 -32.30
CA GLY A 397 -9.86 -9.44 -31.95
C GLY A 397 -11.26 -8.85 -31.92
N ILE A 398 -12.06 -9.15 -32.95
CA ILE A 398 -13.48 -8.78 -33.03
C ILE A 398 -14.25 -9.35 -31.83
N ALA A 399 -14.05 -10.62 -31.47
CA ALA A 399 -14.72 -11.22 -30.31
C ALA A 399 -14.34 -10.55 -28.99
N ILE A 400 -13.08 -10.13 -28.81
CA ILE A 400 -12.63 -9.36 -27.64
C ILE A 400 -13.31 -7.99 -27.61
N ASP A 401 -13.41 -7.32 -28.75
CA ASP A 401 -14.00 -5.98 -28.85
C ASP A 401 -15.53 -6.04 -28.65
N GLU A 402 -16.20 -7.05 -29.18
CA GLU A 402 -17.61 -7.35 -28.93
C GLU A 402 -17.87 -7.64 -27.44
N ALA A 403 -17.02 -8.46 -26.81
CA ALA A 403 -17.11 -8.73 -25.38
C ALA A 403 -16.87 -7.47 -24.53
N ALA A 404 -15.97 -6.59 -24.96
CA ALA A 404 -15.63 -5.36 -24.26
C ALA A 404 -16.80 -4.36 -24.18
N VAL A 405 -17.67 -4.33 -25.19
CA VAL A 405 -18.83 -3.43 -25.25
C VAL A 405 -20.11 -3.99 -24.62
N LEU A 406 -20.09 -5.24 -24.14
CA LEU A 406 -21.26 -5.81 -23.47
C LEU A 406 -21.68 -4.92 -22.27
N PRO A 407 -22.99 -4.75 -22.03
CA PRO A 407 -23.46 -3.99 -20.86
C PRO A 407 -23.08 -4.71 -19.56
N TYR A 408 -22.87 -3.93 -18.51
CA TYR A 408 -22.62 -4.50 -17.18
C TYR A 408 -23.90 -5.09 -16.59
N THR A 409 -23.75 -6.17 -15.83
CA THR A 409 -24.84 -6.66 -14.98
C THR A 409 -25.00 -5.66 -13.83
N VAL A 410 -26.09 -4.88 -13.87
CA VAL A 410 -26.34 -3.84 -12.87
C VAL A 410 -26.60 -4.47 -11.51
N VAL A 411 -25.81 -4.06 -10.52
CA VAL A 411 -26.00 -4.44 -9.13
C VAL A 411 -26.71 -3.28 -8.43
N ALA A 412 -27.91 -3.54 -7.90
CA ALA A 412 -28.69 -2.51 -7.23
C ALA A 412 -27.89 -1.89 -6.06
N THR A 413 -27.62 -0.60 -6.16
CA THR A 413 -26.99 0.18 -5.09
C THR A 413 -28.07 0.65 -4.12
N LYS A 414 -27.93 0.29 -2.85
CA LYS A 414 -28.91 0.64 -1.81
C LYS A 414 -28.75 2.07 -1.29
N GLU A 415 -27.55 2.63 -1.38
CA GLU A 415 -27.20 3.96 -0.87
C GLU A 415 -26.91 4.94 -2.00
N THR A 416 -27.26 6.21 -1.78
CA THR A 416 -26.93 7.30 -2.71
C THR A 416 -25.44 7.66 -2.63
N GLU A 417 -24.92 8.41 -3.61
CA GLU A 417 -23.52 8.85 -3.59
C GLU A 417 -23.24 9.85 -2.49
N VAL A 418 -24.18 10.77 -2.26
CA VAL A 418 -24.12 11.77 -1.20
C VAL A 418 -24.14 11.10 0.17
N GLU A 419 -25.01 10.12 0.38
CA GLU A 419 -25.07 9.40 1.65
C GLU A 419 -23.76 8.66 1.95
N LEU A 420 -23.17 8.00 0.95
CA LEU A 420 -21.87 7.36 1.13
C LEU A 420 -20.78 8.39 1.44
N ALA A 421 -20.73 9.49 0.68
CA ALA A 421 -19.72 10.54 0.88
C ALA A 421 -19.82 11.15 2.28
N VAL A 422 -21.03 11.41 2.77
CA VAL A 422 -21.27 11.92 4.13
C VAL A 422 -20.81 10.90 5.18
N LYS A 423 -21.16 9.62 5.02
CA LYS A 423 -20.71 8.56 5.94
C LYS A 423 -19.20 8.46 5.98
N LEU A 424 -18.55 8.47 4.82
CA LEU A 424 -17.10 8.37 4.71
C LEU A 424 -16.40 9.58 5.34
N VAL A 425 -16.84 10.80 5.03
CA VAL A 425 -16.28 12.03 5.63
C VAL A 425 -16.47 12.05 7.14
N ALA A 426 -17.69 11.76 7.63
CA ALA A 426 -17.96 11.74 9.07
C ALA A 426 -17.08 10.71 9.79
N LEU A 427 -16.91 9.55 9.17
CA LEU A 427 -16.11 8.46 9.71
C LEU A 427 -14.63 8.77 9.72
N THR A 428 -14.10 9.33 8.64
CA THR A 428 -12.73 9.83 8.56
C THR A 428 -12.48 10.87 9.65
N LEU A 429 -13.33 11.88 9.78
CA LEU A 429 -13.17 12.92 10.80
C LEU A 429 -13.21 12.34 12.22
N VAL A 430 -14.20 11.50 12.54
CA VAL A 430 -14.30 10.87 13.86
C VAL A 430 -13.06 10.04 14.15
N ALA A 431 -12.57 9.25 13.19
CA ALA A 431 -11.36 8.44 13.37
C ALA A 431 -10.11 9.32 13.57
N SER A 432 -9.96 10.41 12.81
CA SER A 432 -8.81 11.33 12.93
C SER A 432 -8.77 12.02 14.29
N TYR A 433 -9.90 12.55 14.76
CA TYR A 433 -9.96 13.19 16.08
C TYR A 433 -9.78 12.17 17.19
N ALA A 434 -10.40 10.99 17.06
CA ALA A 434 -10.24 9.92 18.03
C ALA A 434 -8.76 9.52 18.12
N LEU A 435 -8.08 9.28 17.00
CA LEU A 435 -6.68 8.88 17.04
C LEU A 435 -5.80 9.97 17.64
N LYS A 436 -5.82 11.19 17.07
CA LYS A 436 -4.94 12.30 17.48
C LYS A 436 -5.06 12.65 18.96
N TYR A 437 -6.26 12.60 19.55
CA TYR A 437 -6.46 13.05 20.93
C TYR A 437 -6.60 11.92 21.96
N VAL A 438 -7.14 10.75 21.58
CA VAL A 438 -7.21 9.61 22.51
C VAL A 438 -5.85 8.96 22.68
N GLU A 439 -4.96 9.02 21.68
CA GLU A 439 -3.59 8.52 21.85
C GLU A 439 -2.83 9.24 22.99
N LEU A 440 -3.15 10.52 23.26
CA LEU A 440 -2.59 11.27 24.39
C LEU A 440 -3.08 10.80 25.76
N ALA A 441 -4.11 9.95 25.81
CA ALA A 441 -4.58 9.27 27.01
C ALA A 441 -3.82 7.97 27.29
N LEU A 442 -3.01 7.49 26.33
CA LEU A 442 -2.40 6.17 26.34
C LEU A 442 -0.88 6.26 26.48
N ASP A 443 -0.28 5.34 27.24
CA ASP A 443 1.18 5.20 27.31
C ASP A 443 1.76 4.50 26.06
N LEU A 444 0.94 3.69 25.38
CA LEU A 444 1.39 2.85 24.28
C LEU A 444 2.04 3.65 23.12
N PRO A 445 1.40 4.68 22.55
CA PRO A 445 1.98 5.54 21.48
C PRO A 445 3.37 6.10 21.82
N LEU A 446 3.60 6.38 23.11
CA LEU A 446 4.82 6.99 23.63
C LEU A 446 5.87 5.94 24.02
N SER A 447 5.45 4.69 24.19
CA SER A 447 6.33 3.54 24.41
C SER A 447 6.76 2.95 23.06
N GLN A 448 8.05 3.06 22.73
CA GLN A 448 8.61 2.54 21.47
C GLN A 448 8.57 0.99 21.42
N ASN A 449 7.39 0.43 21.17
CA ASN A 449 7.10 -0.98 21.35
C ASN A 449 6.93 -1.69 20.00
N GLY A 450 8.01 -2.32 19.53
CA GLY A 450 8.03 -3.05 18.26
C GLY A 450 7.07 -4.25 18.21
N ILE A 451 6.77 -4.89 19.35
CA ILE A 451 5.84 -6.03 19.41
C ILE A 451 4.41 -5.54 19.19
N ALA A 452 4.01 -4.49 19.90
CA ALA A 452 2.68 -3.89 19.72
C ALA A 452 2.52 -3.34 18.30
N ALA A 453 3.54 -2.66 17.77
CA ALA A 453 3.55 -2.18 16.41
C ALA A 453 3.38 -3.32 15.39
N GLY A 454 4.16 -4.40 15.52
CA GLY A 454 4.01 -5.58 14.66
C GLY A 454 2.61 -6.20 14.77
N ALA A 455 2.06 -6.31 15.99
CA ALA A 455 0.72 -6.84 16.20
C ALA A 455 -0.35 -6.00 15.47
N MET A 456 -0.24 -4.66 15.49
CA MET A 456 -1.15 -3.79 14.73
C MET A 456 -1.05 -4.03 13.22
N VAL A 457 0.18 -4.08 12.67
CA VAL A 457 0.43 -4.28 11.24
C VAL A 457 -0.11 -5.62 10.73
N PHE A 458 0.01 -6.70 11.49
CA PHE A 458 -0.45 -8.02 11.04
C PHE A 458 -1.93 -8.30 11.38
N SER A 459 -2.43 -7.84 12.52
CA SER A 459 -3.80 -8.18 12.97
C SER A 459 -4.87 -7.51 12.12
N ILE A 460 -4.72 -6.23 11.77
CA ILE A 460 -5.74 -5.48 11.04
C ILE A 460 -5.98 -6.07 9.63
N PRO A 461 -4.94 -6.30 8.80
CA PRO A 461 -5.12 -6.94 7.50
C PRO A 461 -5.54 -8.41 7.62
N ALA A 462 -5.13 -9.13 8.67
CA ALA A 462 -5.58 -10.50 8.91
C ALA A 462 -7.09 -10.57 9.19
N ILE A 463 -7.63 -9.61 9.95
CA ILE A 463 -9.08 -9.48 10.17
C ILE A 463 -9.78 -9.20 8.83
N THR A 464 -9.30 -8.23 8.06
CA THR A 464 -9.84 -7.93 6.72
C THR A 464 -9.84 -9.19 5.84
N GLY A 465 -8.73 -9.92 5.80
CA GLY A 465 -8.62 -11.20 5.07
C GLY A 465 -9.60 -12.26 5.58
N PHE A 466 -9.73 -12.43 6.90
CA PHE A 466 -10.67 -13.38 7.50
C PHE A 466 -12.12 -13.06 7.13
N LEU A 467 -12.49 -11.78 7.06
CA LEU A 467 -13.84 -11.38 6.67
C LEU A 467 -14.12 -11.68 5.19
N TYR A 468 -13.16 -11.45 4.29
CA TYR A 468 -13.28 -11.86 2.88
C TYR A 468 -13.29 -13.37 2.70
N TYR A 469 -12.55 -14.10 3.53
CA TYR A 469 -12.56 -15.57 3.55
C TYR A 469 -13.94 -16.13 3.85
N ASN A 470 -14.56 -15.65 4.94
CA ASN A 470 -15.89 -16.09 5.34
C ASN A 470 -16.94 -15.72 4.29
N ARG A 471 -16.85 -14.51 3.74
CA ARG A 471 -17.71 -14.08 2.63
C ARG A 471 -17.59 -15.01 1.41
N GLY A 472 -16.36 -15.40 1.04
CA GLY A 472 -16.12 -16.35 -0.05
C GLY A 472 -16.77 -17.71 0.20
N LYS A 473 -16.79 -18.21 1.44
CA LYS A 473 -17.48 -19.46 1.81
C LYS A 473 -19.00 -19.34 1.71
N GLU A 474 -19.57 -18.22 2.14
CA GLU A 474 -21.03 -18.00 2.12
C GLU A 474 -21.60 -17.83 0.71
N GLU A 475 -20.83 -17.27 -0.22
CA GLU A 475 -21.27 -17.01 -1.61
C GLU A 475 -21.23 -18.26 -2.52
N GLY A 476 -20.77 -19.42 -2.04
CA GLY A 476 -20.84 -20.70 -2.78
C GLY A 476 -20.03 -20.81 -4.08
N GLY A 477 -19.29 -19.77 -4.46
CA GLY A 477 -18.35 -19.79 -5.58
C GLY A 477 -16.99 -20.34 -5.17
N GLU A 478 -16.14 -20.68 -6.16
CA GLU A 478 -14.69 -20.80 -5.97
C GLU A 478 -14.10 -19.43 -5.56
N GLY A 479 -14.42 -18.97 -4.34
CA GLY A 479 -13.63 -17.95 -3.68
C GLY A 479 -12.21 -18.48 -3.55
N PHE A 480 -11.21 -17.61 -3.69
CA PHE A 480 -9.83 -17.98 -3.36
C PHE A 480 -9.82 -18.59 -1.96
N SER A 481 -9.63 -19.91 -1.90
CA SER A 481 -9.42 -20.62 -0.66
C SER A 481 -8.07 -20.12 -0.15
N LEU A 482 -8.09 -19.27 0.87
CA LEU A 482 -6.90 -19.07 1.68
C LEU A 482 -6.37 -20.47 2.03
N PRO A 483 -5.08 -20.74 1.81
CA PRO A 483 -4.45 -21.92 2.36
C PRO A 483 -4.82 -21.97 3.84
N SER A 484 -5.34 -23.08 4.34
CA SER A 484 -5.62 -23.20 5.77
C SER A 484 -4.33 -22.94 6.55
N PHE A 485 -4.26 -21.80 7.25
CA PHE A 485 -3.16 -21.43 8.15
C PHE A 485 -3.57 -21.78 9.58
N GLY A 486 -3.60 -23.07 9.90
CA GLY A 486 -3.91 -23.53 11.25
C GLY A 486 -4.63 -24.85 11.26
N GLY A 487 -3.91 -25.91 11.62
CA GLY A 487 -4.49 -27.23 11.79
C GLY A 487 -5.40 -27.27 13.00
N LYS A 488 -6.67 -27.60 12.76
CA LYS A 488 -7.34 -28.74 13.38
C LYS A 488 -8.42 -29.23 12.40
N ASP A 489 -8.36 -30.54 12.17
CA ASP A 489 -9.36 -31.38 11.52
C ASP A 489 -9.47 -31.29 9.98
N GLY A 490 -8.52 -31.94 9.29
CA GLY A 490 -8.71 -32.65 8.01
C GLY A 490 -9.05 -31.84 6.74
N GLU A 491 -8.06 -31.75 5.82
CA GLU A 491 -8.08 -31.19 4.45
C GLU A 491 -8.10 -29.64 4.35
N SER A 492 -7.19 -28.92 3.68
CA SER A 492 -5.97 -29.22 2.92
C SER A 492 -4.97 -28.07 3.15
N VAL A 493 -3.80 -28.36 3.72
CA VAL A 493 -2.67 -27.42 3.78
C VAL A 493 -2.09 -27.32 2.37
N LEU A 494 -1.84 -26.10 1.85
CA LEU A 494 -1.04 -25.94 0.63
C LEU A 494 0.28 -26.65 0.87
N SER A 495 0.46 -27.77 0.20
CA SER A 495 1.55 -28.68 0.47
C SER A 495 2.36 -28.87 -0.79
N MET A 496 3.57 -29.37 -0.61
CA MET A 496 4.35 -29.81 -1.77
C MET A 496 3.61 -30.88 -2.60
N ALA A 497 2.62 -31.58 -2.02
CA ALA A 497 1.81 -32.52 -2.77
C ALA A 497 0.97 -31.83 -3.85
N ASP A 498 0.48 -30.61 -3.61
CA ASP A 498 -0.31 -29.85 -4.58
C ASP A 498 0.55 -29.38 -5.75
N VAL A 499 1.75 -28.90 -5.46
CA VAL A 499 2.74 -28.53 -6.47
C VAL A 499 3.08 -29.74 -7.34
N LYS A 500 3.28 -30.91 -6.70
CA LYS A 500 3.61 -32.17 -7.39
C LYS A 500 2.48 -32.70 -8.29
N LYS A 501 1.22 -32.27 -8.12
CA LYS A 501 0.12 -32.63 -9.05
C LYS A 501 0.39 -32.15 -10.47
N PHE A 502 1.18 -31.10 -10.64
CA PHE A 502 1.64 -30.59 -11.94
C PHE A 502 2.90 -31.31 -12.46
N GLY A 503 3.28 -32.43 -11.87
CA GLY A 503 4.41 -33.26 -12.31
C GLY A 503 5.74 -32.51 -12.37
N VAL A 504 6.45 -32.67 -13.49
CA VAL A 504 7.76 -32.03 -13.72
C VAL A 504 7.61 -30.51 -13.75
N ALA A 505 6.54 -29.98 -14.34
CA ALA A 505 6.28 -28.54 -14.42
C ALA A 505 6.09 -27.91 -13.03
N GLY A 506 5.36 -28.57 -12.14
CA GLY A 506 5.21 -28.13 -10.76
C GLY A 506 6.54 -28.10 -10.00
N THR A 507 7.37 -29.13 -10.20
CA THR A 507 8.69 -29.20 -9.57
C THR A 507 9.61 -28.07 -10.05
N VAL A 508 9.64 -27.81 -11.36
CA VAL A 508 10.42 -26.71 -11.95
C VAL A 508 9.90 -25.36 -11.47
N ALA A 509 8.58 -25.16 -11.41
CA ALA A 509 7.97 -23.94 -10.88
C ALA A 509 8.34 -23.68 -9.42
N TYR A 510 8.38 -24.72 -8.59
CA TYR A 510 8.84 -24.62 -7.20
C TYR A 510 10.31 -24.25 -7.10
N VAL A 511 11.19 -24.91 -7.88
CA VAL A 511 12.62 -24.57 -7.90
C VAL A 511 12.84 -23.12 -8.32
N LEU A 512 12.16 -22.66 -9.38
CA LEU A 512 12.24 -21.27 -9.82
C LEU A 512 11.76 -20.30 -8.72
N THR A 513 10.70 -20.65 -8.01
CA THR A 513 10.14 -19.83 -6.93
C THR A 513 11.08 -19.76 -5.72
N GLU A 514 11.67 -20.88 -5.31
CA GLU A 514 12.66 -20.91 -4.22
C GLU A 514 13.94 -20.17 -4.61
N LEU A 515 14.44 -20.35 -5.84
CA LEU A 515 15.61 -19.61 -6.32
C LEU A 515 15.34 -18.11 -6.33
N ALA A 516 14.17 -17.67 -6.81
CA ALA A 516 13.77 -16.26 -6.78
C ALA A 516 13.66 -15.73 -5.34
N PHE A 517 13.08 -16.52 -4.43
CA PHE A 517 12.99 -16.16 -3.02
C PHE A 517 14.38 -15.96 -2.40
N TRP A 518 15.29 -16.92 -2.56
CA TRP A 518 16.63 -16.85 -1.97
C TRP A 518 17.52 -15.79 -2.63
N ALA A 519 17.36 -15.55 -3.93
CA ALA A 519 18.06 -14.48 -4.65
C ALA A 519 17.71 -13.08 -4.12
N ILE A 520 16.54 -12.90 -3.50
CA ILE A 520 16.13 -11.64 -2.87
C ILE A 520 16.42 -11.67 -1.36
N ALA A 521 16.03 -12.75 -0.68
CA ALA A 521 16.12 -12.85 0.78
C ALA A 521 17.56 -12.83 1.28
N PHE A 522 18.50 -13.45 0.55
CA PHE A 522 19.90 -13.49 0.96
C PHE A 522 20.56 -12.10 0.91
N PRO A 523 20.52 -11.36 -0.23
CA PRO A 523 21.01 -9.98 -0.25
C PRO A 523 20.37 -9.08 0.80
N VAL A 524 19.04 -9.17 0.99
CA VAL A 524 18.33 -8.38 2.01
C VAL A 524 18.84 -8.66 3.41
N ALA A 525 18.98 -9.94 3.79
CA ALA A 525 19.49 -10.33 5.10
C ALA A 525 20.96 -9.92 5.28
N SER A 526 21.77 -10.04 4.23
CA SER A 526 23.17 -9.63 4.21
C SER A 526 23.33 -8.11 4.38
N THR A 527 22.51 -7.30 3.70
CA THR A 527 22.50 -5.85 3.84
C THR A 527 21.99 -5.42 5.20
N ALA A 528 20.94 -6.04 5.73
CA ALA A 528 20.43 -5.76 7.07
C ALA A 528 21.51 -6.04 8.14
N LEU A 529 22.23 -7.15 8.02
CA LEU A 529 23.35 -7.45 8.90
C LEU A 529 24.42 -6.36 8.81
N TYR A 530 24.88 -6.02 7.61
CA TYR A 530 25.88 -4.96 7.40
C TYR A 530 25.45 -3.60 7.97
N GLN A 531 24.18 -3.23 7.84
CA GLN A 531 23.64 -1.99 8.39
C GLN A 531 23.61 -1.99 9.93
N THR A 532 23.40 -3.16 10.55
CA THR A 532 23.40 -3.28 12.02
C THR A 532 24.80 -3.36 12.62
N THR A 533 25.77 -3.98 11.94
CA THR A 533 27.13 -4.20 12.46
C THR A 533 28.13 -3.16 11.96
N GLY A 534 27.84 -2.49 10.85
CA GLY A 534 28.75 -1.53 10.20
C GLY A 534 29.91 -2.18 9.43
N HIS A 535 29.94 -3.51 9.35
CA HIS A 535 30.94 -4.28 8.60
C HIS A 535 30.39 -5.62 8.15
N TRP A 536 31.06 -6.25 7.18
CA TRP A 536 30.73 -7.63 6.79
C TRP A 536 31.12 -8.60 7.92
N PRO A 537 30.33 -9.65 8.16
CA PRO A 537 30.59 -10.58 9.25
C PRO A 537 31.88 -11.39 9.04
N ASP A 538 32.81 -11.30 9.99
CA ASP A 538 33.99 -12.16 10.09
C ASP A 538 33.69 -13.39 10.94
N VAL A 539 33.02 -14.36 10.32
CA VAL A 539 32.70 -15.65 10.94
C VAL A 539 33.93 -16.54 11.18
N ILE A 540 35.13 -16.14 10.71
CA ILE A 540 36.36 -16.94 10.83
C ILE A 540 37.13 -16.54 12.08
N ASN A 541 37.24 -15.24 12.37
CA ASN A 541 38.10 -14.76 13.44
C ASN A 541 37.34 -14.17 14.63
N ASP A 542 36.05 -13.81 14.48
CA ASP A 542 35.28 -13.14 15.53
C ASP A 542 34.10 -13.97 16.05
N ASN A 543 34.06 -14.18 17.37
CA ASN A 543 32.98 -14.91 18.05
C ASN A 543 31.71 -14.07 18.23
N ALA A 544 31.82 -12.75 18.32
CA ALA A 544 30.68 -11.85 18.38
C ALA A 544 29.92 -11.86 17.04
N ASP A 545 30.64 -11.84 15.91
CA ASP A 545 30.05 -11.91 14.57
C ASP A 545 29.37 -13.25 14.32
N ARG A 546 29.97 -14.36 14.75
CA ARG A 546 29.30 -15.67 14.69
C ARG A 546 27.96 -15.65 15.42
N THR A 547 27.91 -15.00 16.59
CA THR A 547 26.69 -14.91 17.39
C THR A 547 25.64 -14.03 16.72
N ALA A 548 26.04 -12.89 16.16
CA ALA A 548 25.17 -11.99 15.41
C ALA A 548 24.60 -12.68 14.15
N VAL A 549 25.45 -13.35 13.37
CA VAL A 549 25.04 -14.14 12.19
C VAL A 549 24.06 -15.24 12.57
N VAL A 550 24.29 -15.97 13.67
CA VAL A 550 23.35 -16.99 14.15
C VAL A 550 21.99 -16.39 14.52
N GLY A 551 21.98 -15.22 15.19
CA GLY A 551 20.75 -14.49 15.49
C GLY A 551 19.98 -14.07 14.23
N PHE A 552 20.69 -13.55 13.22
CA PHE A 552 20.11 -13.19 11.93
C PHE A 552 19.62 -14.39 11.13
N ILE A 553 20.35 -15.50 11.13
CA ILE A 553 19.91 -16.76 10.52
C ILE A 553 18.66 -17.27 11.24
N PHE A 554 18.62 -17.20 12.57
CA PHE A 554 17.43 -17.61 13.33
C PHE A 554 16.22 -16.74 12.98
N ALA A 555 16.37 -15.41 12.96
CA ALA A 555 15.30 -14.49 12.56
C ALA A 555 14.86 -14.72 11.11
N GLY A 556 15.81 -14.75 10.18
CA GLY A 556 15.57 -14.98 8.76
C GLY A 556 14.95 -16.34 8.46
N ALA A 557 15.36 -17.41 9.16
CA ALA A 557 14.78 -18.74 9.02
C ALA A 557 13.33 -18.78 9.50
N ASN A 558 12.98 -18.05 10.56
CA ASN A 558 11.59 -17.97 11.02
C ASN A 558 10.72 -17.15 10.06
N ILE A 559 11.24 -16.07 9.47
CA ILE A 559 10.57 -15.33 8.40
C ILE A 559 10.37 -16.22 7.17
N ALA A 560 11.41 -16.93 6.71
CA ALA A 560 11.34 -17.84 5.58
C ALA A 560 10.32 -18.98 5.82
N ARG A 561 10.23 -19.48 7.05
CA ARG A 561 9.20 -20.46 7.47
C ARG A 561 7.79 -19.87 7.41
N LEU A 562 7.60 -18.65 7.90
CA LEU A 562 6.32 -17.95 7.82
C LEU A 562 5.85 -17.76 6.36
N LEU A 563 6.80 -17.54 5.45
CA LEU A 563 6.55 -17.36 4.02
C LEU A 563 6.42 -18.66 3.22
N VAL A 564 6.57 -19.85 3.83
CA VAL A 564 6.42 -21.16 3.12
C VAL A 564 5.13 -21.23 2.30
N PRO A 565 3.93 -20.88 2.83
CA PRO A 565 2.71 -21.05 2.06
C PRO A 565 2.58 -20.05 0.91
N LEU A 566 3.17 -18.86 1.03
CA LEU A 566 3.28 -17.89 -0.07
C LEU A 566 4.15 -18.45 -1.20
N ARG A 567 5.29 -19.04 -0.86
CA ARG A 567 6.22 -19.65 -1.83
C ARG A 567 5.59 -20.84 -2.53
N LEU A 568 4.87 -21.71 -1.80
CA LEU A 568 4.13 -22.83 -2.39
C LEU A 568 2.97 -22.35 -3.27
N GLY A 569 2.26 -21.29 -2.87
CA GLY A 569 1.20 -20.67 -3.68
C GLY A 569 1.72 -20.04 -4.98
N ALA A 570 2.86 -19.36 -4.93
CA ALA A 570 3.52 -18.80 -6.11
C ALA A 570 3.99 -19.91 -7.07
N ALA A 571 4.57 -20.99 -6.54
CA ALA A 571 4.95 -22.16 -7.33
C ALA A 571 3.73 -22.80 -8.04
N LEU A 572 2.60 -22.92 -7.35
CA LEU A 572 1.35 -23.44 -7.92
C LEU A 572 0.80 -22.54 -9.02
N ALA A 573 0.83 -21.22 -8.83
CA ALA A 573 0.37 -20.27 -9.85
C ALA A 573 1.27 -20.28 -11.10
N LEU A 574 2.57 -20.53 -10.91
CA LEU A 574 3.56 -20.58 -11.98
C LEU A 574 3.56 -21.92 -12.75
N ALA A 575 3.13 -23.01 -12.11
CA ALA A 575 3.19 -24.35 -12.68
C ALA A 575 2.51 -24.53 -14.05
N PRO A 576 1.30 -23.98 -14.32
CA PRO A 576 0.67 -24.08 -15.65
C PRO A 576 1.48 -23.38 -16.74
N TRP A 577 2.12 -22.26 -16.42
CA TRP A 577 2.95 -21.53 -17.38
C TRP A 577 4.23 -22.29 -17.68
N VAL A 578 4.88 -22.86 -16.66
CA VAL A 578 6.08 -23.70 -16.83
C VAL A 578 5.77 -24.92 -17.68
N ASP A 579 4.61 -25.54 -17.48
CA ASP A 579 4.18 -26.67 -18.31
C ASP A 579 4.08 -26.27 -19.78
N ALA A 580 3.38 -25.18 -20.08
CA ALA A 580 3.15 -24.73 -21.46
C ALA A 580 4.42 -24.19 -22.16
N ASN A 581 5.36 -23.59 -21.42
CA ASN A 581 6.46 -22.81 -22.03
C ASN A 581 7.86 -23.43 -21.84
N ILE A 582 8.05 -24.26 -20.82
CA ILE A 582 9.35 -24.88 -20.52
C ILE A 582 9.30 -26.38 -20.81
N ILE A 583 8.27 -27.08 -20.33
CA ILE A 583 8.18 -28.54 -20.44
C ILE A 583 7.62 -28.99 -21.79
N ASN A 584 6.45 -28.48 -22.18
CA ASN A 584 5.71 -28.90 -23.38
C ASN A 584 5.76 -27.85 -24.51
N ARG A 585 6.89 -27.13 -24.62
CA ARG A 585 7.08 -26.00 -25.54
C ARG A 585 6.78 -26.34 -27.01
N GLU A 586 6.98 -27.59 -27.44
CA GLU A 586 6.78 -28.04 -28.83
C GLU A 586 5.32 -28.44 -29.12
N GLY A 587 4.57 -28.98 -28.15
CA GLY A 587 3.16 -29.38 -28.33
C GLY A 587 2.17 -28.21 -28.38
N ALA A 588 2.61 -27.00 -28.01
CA ALA A 588 1.81 -25.78 -28.14
C ALA A 588 1.81 -25.21 -29.57
N ALA A 589 2.78 -25.59 -30.41
CA ALA A 589 2.83 -25.19 -31.82
C ALA A 589 1.85 -25.99 -32.70
N ASP A 590 1.63 -27.28 -32.40
CA ASP A 590 0.76 -28.18 -33.17
C ASP A 590 -0.74 -28.06 -32.84
N LYS A 591 -1.12 -27.29 -31.81
CA LYS A 591 -2.54 -26.98 -31.51
C LYS A 591 -3.06 -25.72 -32.20
N GLN A 592 -2.27 -25.10 -33.07
CA GLN A 592 -2.65 -23.91 -33.85
C GLN A 592 -2.77 -24.18 -35.37
N THR A 593 -2.79 -25.45 -35.81
CA THR A 593 -3.18 -25.82 -37.19
C THR A 593 -4.57 -26.40 -37.26
#